data_AF-A0A817PKB9-F1
#
_entry.id   AF-A0A817PKB9-F1
#
_cell.length_a   1.000
_cell.length_b   1.000
_cell.length_c   1.000
_cell.angle_alpha   90.00
_cell.angle_beta   90.00
_cell.angle_gamma   90.00
#
_symmetry.space_group_name_H-M   'P 1'
#
loop_
_entity.id
_entity.type
_entity.pdbx_description
1 polymer ?
#
loop_
_entity_poly.entity_id
_entity_poly.type
_entity_poly.pdbx_seq_one_letter_code
_entity_poly.pdbx_strand_id
1 'polypeptide(L)'
;MYDQQQPSQYPLRYSHSITDYCEMISSKAKAISTAELTHFLDKFVRLLKHSRGKEQLGKLNDILYAIIPISGSILVSVAQHKFFTLLQTPFAEIIQSWIDKSQLNEDQSFLFRIIPKLLRKLFKNTNDIDFYPSWPFDSSFIKIIGSCLTNISKPNKNIFEHSQIESKNFMRLFSIYIDHQERLNNKNISHDDT
;
A
#
# COMPACT_ATOMS: atom_id res chain seq x y z
N MET A 1 -62.24 -4.90 5.14
CA MET A 1 -61.85 -3.48 4.98
C MET A 1 -60.41 -3.37 5.45
N TYR A 2 -59.61 -2.66 4.65
CA TYR A 2 -58.16 -2.81 4.49
C TYR A 2 -57.31 -2.52 5.74
N ASP A 3 -56.23 -3.29 5.83
CA ASP A 3 -55.12 -3.22 6.76
C ASP A 3 -54.53 -1.82 6.92
N GLN A 4 -54.41 -1.37 8.17
CA GLN A 4 -53.44 -0.34 8.54
C GLN A 4 -52.10 -1.03 8.81
N GLN A 5 -51.27 -1.15 7.77
CA GLN A 5 -49.83 -1.33 7.96
C GLN A 5 -49.14 0.02 7.72
N GLN A 6 -48.68 0.62 8.81
CA GLN A 6 -47.71 1.72 8.76
C GLN A 6 -46.46 1.24 8.01
N PRO A 7 -45.91 2.02 7.06
CA PRO A 7 -44.63 1.68 6.46
C PRO A 7 -43.55 1.80 7.55
N SER A 8 -42.97 0.66 7.89
CA SER A 8 -41.80 0.53 8.73
C SER A 8 -40.65 1.40 8.20
N GLN A 9 -40.30 2.45 8.92
CA GLN A 9 -39.05 3.20 8.75
C GLN A 9 -37.88 2.34 9.23
N TYR A 10 -37.40 1.43 8.37
CA TYR A 10 -36.04 0.93 8.50
C TYR A 10 -35.10 1.97 7.88
N PRO A 11 -34.06 2.45 8.59
CA PRO A 11 -33.08 3.32 7.97
C PRO A 11 -32.37 2.52 6.87
N LEU A 12 -32.38 3.05 5.65
CA LEU A 12 -31.59 2.55 4.52
C LEU A 12 -30.15 2.29 5.00
N ARG A 13 -29.83 1.02 5.26
CA ARG A 13 -28.44 0.58 5.33
C ARG A 13 -27.91 0.64 3.91
N TYR A 14 -27.41 1.81 3.51
CA TYR A 14 -26.51 1.90 2.38
C TYR A 14 -25.30 1.02 2.72
N SER A 15 -25.29 -0.21 2.22
CA SER A 15 -24.08 -1.03 2.20
C SER A 15 -23.17 -0.42 1.14
N HIS A 16 -22.50 0.68 1.48
CA HIS A 16 -21.56 1.28 0.55
C HIS A 16 -20.50 0.26 0.16
N SER A 17 -20.41 0.01 -1.14
CA SER A 17 -19.41 -0.89 -1.70
C SER A 17 -18.02 -0.25 -1.58
N ILE A 18 -16.94 -1.03 -1.74
CA ILE A 18 -15.58 -0.45 -1.82
C ILE A 18 -15.51 0.60 -2.94
N THR A 19 -16.20 0.35 -4.05
CA THR A 19 -16.27 1.24 -5.21
C THR A 19 -16.84 2.60 -4.83
N ASP A 20 -17.95 2.66 -4.09
CA ASP A 20 -18.57 3.91 -3.66
C ASP A 20 -17.59 4.76 -2.84
N TYR A 21 -16.90 4.13 -1.88
CA TYR A 21 -15.91 4.81 -1.06
C TYR A 21 -14.69 5.28 -1.89
N CYS A 22 -14.24 4.49 -2.86
CA CYS A 22 -13.16 4.88 -3.77
C CYS A 22 -13.55 6.08 -4.65
N GLU A 23 -14.79 6.15 -5.12
CA GLU A 23 -15.32 7.28 -5.89
C GLU A 23 -15.42 8.55 -5.02
N MET A 24 -15.87 8.42 -3.77
CA MET A 24 -15.90 9.53 -2.82
C MET A 24 -14.50 10.09 -2.52
N ILE A 25 -13.50 9.22 -2.33
CA ILE A 25 -12.11 9.66 -2.16
C ILE A 25 -11.62 10.35 -3.43
N SER A 26 -11.84 9.74 -4.59
CA SER A 26 -11.33 10.25 -5.87
C SER A 26 -11.88 11.63 -6.21
N SER A 27 -13.19 11.84 -5.99
CA SER A 27 -13.84 13.15 -6.18
C SER A 27 -13.34 14.22 -5.20
N LYS A 28 -12.89 13.82 -4.00
CA LYS A 28 -12.36 14.71 -2.96
C LYS A 28 -10.84 14.75 -2.87
N ALA A 29 -10.09 14.10 -3.77
CA ALA A 29 -8.66 13.83 -3.55
C ALA A 29 -7.80 15.07 -3.21
N LYS A 30 -8.19 16.27 -3.68
CA LYS A 30 -7.50 17.54 -3.41
C LYS A 30 -7.95 18.25 -2.12
N ALA A 31 -9.12 17.90 -1.59
CA ALA A 31 -9.77 18.58 -0.46
C ALA A 31 -10.09 17.65 0.72
N ILE A 32 -9.79 16.35 0.59
CA ILE A 32 -10.03 15.37 1.64
C ILE A 32 -9.22 15.71 2.90
N SER A 33 -9.92 15.79 4.03
CA SER A 33 -9.29 16.00 5.32
C SER A 33 -8.63 14.72 5.85
N THR A 34 -7.68 14.86 6.78
CA THR A 34 -7.08 13.73 7.49
C THR A 34 -8.15 12.87 8.17
N ALA A 35 -9.13 13.48 8.84
CA ALA A 35 -10.20 12.78 9.54
C ALA A 35 -11.10 11.98 8.57
N GLU A 36 -11.48 12.57 7.43
CA GLU A 36 -12.23 11.85 6.38
C GLU A 36 -11.41 10.69 5.82
N LEU A 37 -10.13 10.90 5.52
CA LEU A 37 -9.28 9.83 5.01
C LEU A 37 -9.17 8.69 6.03
N THR A 38 -8.88 8.99 7.30
CA THR A 38 -8.85 7.98 8.38
C THR A 38 -10.16 7.20 8.44
N HIS A 39 -11.30 7.90 8.35
CA HIS A 39 -12.61 7.24 8.32
C HIS A 39 -12.74 6.25 7.16
N PHE A 40 -12.37 6.63 5.94
CA PHE A 40 -12.43 5.72 4.80
C PHE A 40 -11.43 4.55 4.93
N LEU A 41 -10.22 4.81 5.41
CA LEU A 41 -9.23 3.76 5.65
C LEU A 41 -9.74 2.72 6.67
N ASP A 42 -10.44 3.14 7.72
CA ASP A 42 -11.09 2.24 8.67
C ASP A 42 -12.17 1.36 8.02
N LYS A 43 -12.96 1.94 7.11
CA LYS A 43 -13.95 1.17 6.33
C LYS A 43 -13.27 0.15 5.44
N PHE A 44 -12.20 0.52 4.75
CA PHE A 44 -11.43 -0.39 3.91
C PHE A 44 -10.81 -1.54 4.71
N VAL A 45 -10.22 -1.26 5.88
CA VAL A 45 -9.70 -2.32 6.76
C VAL A 45 -10.78 -3.34 7.10
N ARG A 46 -12.00 -2.89 7.43
CA ARG A 46 -13.12 -3.80 7.74
C ARG A 46 -13.52 -4.63 6.52
N LEU A 47 -13.65 -4.00 5.35
CA LEU A 47 -14.06 -4.68 4.12
C LEU A 47 -13.00 -5.67 3.61
N LEU A 48 -11.72 -5.35 3.73
CA LEU A 48 -10.61 -6.19 3.31
C LEU A 48 -10.37 -7.40 4.22
N LYS A 49 -10.74 -7.32 5.51
CA LYS A 49 -10.67 -8.46 6.44
C LYS A 49 -11.60 -9.61 6.05
N HIS A 50 -12.65 -9.31 5.30
CA HIS A 50 -13.64 -10.30 4.87
C HIS A 50 -13.43 -10.78 3.43
N SER A 51 -12.49 -10.21 2.67
CA SER A 51 -12.12 -10.68 1.33
C SER A 51 -10.89 -11.58 1.37
N ARG A 52 -10.76 -12.48 0.39
CA ARG A 52 -9.61 -13.39 0.25
C ARG A 52 -9.18 -13.55 -1.20
N GLY A 53 -7.91 -13.92 -1.41
CA GLY A 53 -7.37 -14.27 -2.72
C GLY A 53 -7.57 -13.17 -3.76
N LYS A 54 -8.06 -13.54 -4.95
CA LYS A 54 -8.25 -12.61 -6.08
C LYS A 54 -9.17 -11.43 -5.76
N GLU A 55 -10.25 -11.67 -5.01
CA GLU A 55 -11.19 -10.61 -4.62
C GLU A 55 -10.51 -9.55 -3.74
N GLN A 56 -9.62 -9.99 -2.84
CA GLN A 56 -8.87 -9.07 -1.99
C GLN A 56 -7.87 -8.22 -2.80
N LEU A 57 -7.20 -8.82 -3.79
CA LEU A 57 -6.28 -8.10 -4.68
C LEU A 57 -7.00 -7.05 -5.53
N GLY A 58 -8.13 -7.39 -6.15
CA GLY A 58 -8.93 -6.43 -6.92
C GLY A 58 -9.39 -5.24 -6.08
N LYS A 59 -9.89 -5.52 -4.87
CA LYS A 59 -10.29 -4.47 -3.91
C LYS A 59 -9.11 -3.58 -3.49
N LEU A 60 -7.93 -4.16 -3.26
CA LEU A 60 -6.72 -3.39 -2.95
C LEU A 60 -6.31 -2.47 -4.11
N ASN A 61 -6.48 -2.92 -5.36
CA ASN A 61 -6.19 -2.11 -6.54
C ASN A 61 -7.07 -0.87 -6.60
N ASP A 62 -8.38 -1.05 -6.45
CA ASP A 62 -9.34 0.06 -6.45
C ASP A 62 -9.01 1.09 -5.37
N ILE A 63 -8.73 0.61 -4.15
CA ILE A 63 -8.41 1.47 -3.00
C ILE A 63 -7.11 2.23 -3.26
N LEU A 64 -6.05 1.57 -3.72
CA LEU A 64 -4.77 2.22 -3.98
C LEU A 64 -4.86 3.22 -5.14
N TYR A 65 -5.68 2.95 -6.15
CA TYR A 65 -5.96 3.88 -7.23
C TYR A 65 -6.66 5.15 -6.72
N ALA A 66 -7.57 5.03 -5.77
CA ALA A 66 -8.23 6.17 -5.13
C ALA A 66 -7.30 6.95 -4.18
N ILE A 67 -6.39 6.28 -3.48
CA ILE A 67 -5.50 6.90 -2.49
C ILE A 67 -4.30 7.61 -3.13
N ILE A 68 -3.72 7.07 -4.21
CA ILE A 68 -2.48 7.61 -4.80
C ILE A 68 -2.53 9.11 -5.17
N PRO A 69 -3.66 9.71 -5.59
CA PRO A 69 -3.72 11.14 -5.92
C PRO A 69 -3.75 12.06 -4.69
N ILE A 70 -4.14 11.56 -3.50
CA ILE A 70 -4.29 12.37 -2.27
C ILE A 70 -3.01 13.10 -1.90
N SER A 71 -3.11 14.34 -1.41
CA SER A 71 -1.94 15.13 -0.97
C SER A 71 -0.96 14.34 -0.08
N GLY A 72 0.34 14.53 -0.31
CA GLY A 72 1.39 13.87 0.44
C GLY A 72 1.34 14.15 1.95
N SER A 73 1.03 15.39 2.36
CA SER A 73 0.92 15.79 3.77
C SER A 73 -0.18 15.04 4.52
N ILE A 74 -1.35 14.89 3.88
CA ILE A 74 -2.47 14.12 4.42
C ILE A 74 -2.09 12.65 4.54
N LEU A 75 -1.46 12.07 3.52
CA LEU A 75 -1.00 10.68 3.53
C LEU A 75 0.03 10.41 4.63
N VAL A 76 1.01 11.31 4.81
CA VAL A 76 2.02 11.20 5.89
C VAL A 76 1.34 11.14 7.26
N SER A 77 0.34 12.00 7.49
CA SER A 77 -0.38 12.09 8.76
C SER A 77 -1.10 10.78 9.15
N VAL A 78 -1.39 9.91 8.18
CA VAL A 78 -2.07 8.63 8.40
C VAL A 78 -1.22 7.41 8.02
N ALA A 79 0.07 7.59 7.76
CA ALA A 79 0.92 6.52 7.22
C ALA A 79 1.04 5.30 8.16
N GLN A 80 0.98 5.49 9.47
CA GLN A 80 0.97 4.41 10.47
C GLN A 80 -0.39 3.72 10.63
N HIS A 81 -1.40 4.12 9.85
CA HIS A 81 -2.73 3.55 9.96
C HIS A 81 -2.74 2.05 9.56
N LYS A 82 -3.62 1.26 10.21
CA LYS A 82 -3.77 -0.19 9.99
C LYS A 82 -3.90 -0.59 8.52
N PHE A 83 -4.53 0.25 7.71
CA PHE A 83 -4.63 0.04 6.27
C PHE A 83 -3.26 -0.12 5.61
N PHE A 84 -2.30 0.76 5.91
CA PHE A 84 -0.96 0.68 5.31
C PHE A 84 -0.24 -0.59 5.76
N THR A 85 -0.44 -1.04 6.99
CA THR A 85 0.10 -2.33 7.48
C THR A 85 -0.48 -3.51 6.69
N LEU A 86 -1.76 -3.46 6.28
CA LEU A 86 -2.36 -4.53 5.47
C LEU A 86 -1.73 -4.66 4.08
N LEU A 87 -1.00 -3.65 3.59
CA LEU A 87 -0.26 -3.74 2.33
C LEU A 87 0.96 -4.64 2.44
N GLN A 88 1.49 -4.88 3.65
CA GLN A 88 2.72 -5.64 3.87
C GLN A 88 2.63 -7.06 3.30
N THR A 89 1.66 -7.85 3.79
CA THR A 89 1.55 -9.27 3.43
C THR A 89 1.34 -9.47 1.93
N PRO A 90 0.36 -8.80 1.28
CA PRO A 90 0.17 -8.94 -0.17
C PRO A 90 1.42 -8.51 -0.95
N PHE A 91 2.11 -7.45 -0.54
CA PHE A 91 3.29 -6.97 -1.25
C PHE A 91 4.48 -7.93 -1.12
N ALA A 92 4.70 -8.49 0.07
CA ALA A 92 5.70 -9.53 0.31
C ALA A 92 5.43 -10.77 -0.55
N GLU A 93 4.18 -11.25 -0.60
CA GLU A 93 3.76 -12.37 -1.44
C GLU A 93 3.95 -12.11 -2.93
N ILE A 94 3.69 -10.87 -3.38
CA ILE A 94 3.92 -10.47 -4.78
C ILE A 94 5.42 -10.52 -5.11
N ILE A 95 6.28 -9.96 -4.26
CA ILE A 95 7.73 -10.00 -4.49
C ILE A 95 8.21 -11.46 -4.54
N GLN A 96 7.78 -12.29 -3.59
CA GLN A 96 8.15 -13.70 -3.57
C GLN A 96 7.66 -14.46 -4.81
N SER A 97 6.40 -14.23 -5.22
CA SER A 97 5.86 -14.82 -6.44
C SER A 97 6.64 -14.39 -7.68
N TRP A 98 7.10 -13.13 -7.74
CA TRP A 98 7.95 -12.67 -8.83
C TRP A 98 9.33 -13.33 -8.82
N ILE A 99 9.97 -13.49 -7.66
CA ILE A 99 11.26 -14.23 -7.53
C ILE A 99 11.14 -15.67 -8.01
N ASP A 100 10.04 -16.33 -7.63
CA ASP A 100 9.88 -17.77 -7.83
C ASP A 100 9.43 -18.11 -9.25
N LYS A 101 8.54 -17.29 -9.82
CA LYS A 101 7.87 -17.58 -11.09
C LYS A 101 8.33 -16.69 -12.24
N SER A 102 9.10 -15.64 -11.97
CA SER A 102 9.47 -14.59 -12.94
C SER A 102 8.28 -13.94 -13.65
N GLN A 103 7.06 -14.10 -13.11
CA GLN A 103 5.83 -13.62 -13.72
C GLN A 103 4.82 -13.24 -12.64
N LEU A 104 4.16 -12.11 -12.86
CA LEU A 104 3.04 -11.60 -12.07
C LEU A 104 1.80 -11.54 -12.95
N ASN A 105 0.62 -11.72 -12.34
CA ASN A 105 -0.62 -11.37 -13.03
C ASN A 105 -0.84 -9.85 -13.04
N GLU A 106 -1.84 -9.38 -13.77
CA GLU A 106 -2.12 -7.95 -13.95
C GLU A 106 -2.32 -7.21 -12.62
N ASP A 107 -3.13 -7.76 -11.72
CA ASP A 107 -3.39 -7.16 -10.41
C ASP A 107 -2.13 -7.07 -9.56
N GLN A 108 -1.33 -8.15 -9.54
CA GLN A 108 -0.07 -8.19 -8.82
C GLN A 108 0.94 -7.20 -9.41
N SER A 109 1.04 -7.09 -10.73
CA SER A 109 1.93 -6.13 -11.40
C SER A 109 1.50 -4.69 -11.12
N PHE A 110 0.19 -4.43 -11.07
CA PHE A 110 -0.35 -3.13 -10.66
C PHE A 110 0.07 -2.77 -9.22
N LEU A 111 -0.15 -3.66 -8.25
CA LEU A 111 0.28 -3.46 -6.86
C LEU A 111 1.80 -3.28 -6.76
N PHE A 112 2.55 -4.11 -7.48
CA PHE A 112 4.00 -4.06 -7.50
C PHE A 112 4.54 -2.71 -8.01
N ARG A 113 3.78 -2.06 -8.90
CA ARG A 113 4.08 -0.73 -9.43
C ARG A 113 3.61 0.41 -8.52
N ILE A 114 2.44 0.29 -7.89
CA ILE A 114 1.80 1.39 -7.17
C ILE A 114 2.29 1.52 -5.73
N ILE A 115 2.51 0.41 -5.02
CA ILE A 115 2.97 0.44 -3.63
C ILE A 115 4.31 1.21 -3.49
N PRO A 116 5.35 0.95 -4.31
CA PRO A 116 6.58 1.75 -4.27
C PRO A 116 6.35 3.26 -4.54
N LYS A 117 5.41 3.61 -5.42
CA LYS A 117 5.08 5.03 -5.67
C LYS A 117 4.44 5.68 -4.46
N LEU A 118 3.52 4.98 -3.79
CA LEU A 118 2.88 5.45 -2.57
C LEU A 118 3.91 5.64 -1.45
N LEU A 119 4.76 4.63 -1.23
CA LEU A 119 5.87 4.65 -0.29
C LEU A 119 6.85 5.81 -0.57
N ARG A 120 7.20 6.05 -1.83
CA ARG A 120 8.05 7.19 -2.23
C ARG A 120 7.39 8.53 -1.92
N LYS A 121 6.08 8.63 -2.14
CA LYS A 121 5.30 9.85 -1.85
C LYS A 121 5.27 10.13 -0.36
N LEU A 122 5.01 9.13 0.48
CA LEU A 122 5.08 9.26 1.94
C LEU A 122 6.47 9.75 2.36
N PHE A 123 7.52 9.06 1.91
CA PHE A 123 8.90 9.35 2.29
C PHE A 123 9.35 10.78 1.92
N LYS A 124 8.99 11.26 0.72
CA LYS A 124 9.38 12.59 0.24
C LYS A 124 8.72 13.75 0.99
N ASN A 125 7.59 13.50 1.66
CA ASN A 125 6.80 14.55 2.31
C ASN A 125 6.97 14.59 3.84
N THR A 126 7.90 13.81 4.39
CA THR A 126 8.27 13.87 5.81
C THR A 126 9.79 13.81 5.97
N ASN A 127 10.31 14.59 6.92
CA ASN A 127 11.68 14.45 7.42
C ASN A 127 11.73 13.56 8.68
N ASP A 128 10.60 13.40 9.36
CA ASP A 128 10.49 12.50 10.48
C ASP A 128 10.26 11.07 9.99
N ILE A 129 11.28 10.25 10.25
CA ILE A 129 11.35 8.86 9.84
C ILE A 129 10.42 7.95 10.65
N ASP A 130 10.04 8.36 11.85
CA ASP A 130 9.19 7.56 12.74
C ASP A 130 7.73 7.52 12.24
N PHE A 131 7.33 8.48 11.40
CA PHE A 131 6.03 8.47 10.71
C PHE A 131 5.97 7.53 9.51
N TYR A 132 7.11 6.98 9.06
CA TYR A 132 7.13 6.06 7.94
C TYR A 132 6.64 4.66 8.35
N PRO A 133 5.73 4.00 7.58
CA PRO A 133 5.28 2.66 7.94
C PRO A 133 6.49 1.76 8.19
N SER A 134 6.59 1.12 9.35
CA SER A 134 7.82 0.39 9.72
C SER A 134 8.02 -0.91 8.94
N TRP A 135 6.93 -1.48 8.41
CA TRP A 135 6.91 -2.79 7.77
C TRP A 135 7.71 -2.95 6.46
N PRO A 136 7.86 -1.94 5.57
CA PRO A 136 8.74 -2.06 4.40
C PRO A 136 10.22 -2.15 4.80
N PHE A 137 10.53 -2.01 6.08
CA PHE A 137 11.88 -1.98 6.63
C PHE A 137 12.07 -2.93 7.81
N ASP A 138 11.10 -3.81 8.06
CA ASP A 138 11.26 -4.82 9.09
C ASP A 138 12.16 -5.96 8.62
N SER A 139 12.60 -6.78 9.58
CA SER A 139 13.51 -7.90 9.30
C SER A 139 12.96 -8.91 8.29
N SER A 140 11.64 -9.03 8.16
CA SER A 140 10.99 -9.94 7.22
C SER A 140 11.11 -9.40 5.80
N PHE A 141 10.88 -8.11 5.61
CA PHE A 141 11.01 -7.47 4.31
C PHE A 141 12.47 -7.40 3.81
N ILE A 142 13.41 -7.16 4.73
CA ILE A 142 14.85 -7.19 4.42
C ILE A 142 15.28 -8.57 3.91
N LYS A 143 14.78 -9.65 4.52
CA LYS A 143 15.04 -11.03 4.04
C LYS A 143 14.52 -11.24 2.62
N ILE A 144 13.35 -10.69 2.30
CA ILE A 144 12.77 -10.76 0.95
C ILE A 144 13.63 -10.00 -0.06
N ILE A 145 14.08 -8.78 0.27
CA ILE A 145 15.02 -8.01 -0.57
C ILE A 145 16.33 -8.79 -0.78
N GLY A 146 16.91 -9.36 0.28
CA GLY A 146 18.15 -10.14 0.18
C GLY A 146 18.00 -11.41 -0.66
N SER A 147 16.85 -12.07 -0.56
CA SER A 147 16.49 -13.22 -1.41
C SER A 147 16.36 -12.81 -2.88
N CYS A 148 15.71 -11.67 -3.17
CA CYS A 148 15.69 -11.10 -4.52
C CYS A 148 17.11 -10.91 -5.05
N LEU A 149 17.95 -10.13 -4.35
CA LEU A 149 19.31 -9.79 -4.79
C LEU A 149 20.17 -11.03 -5.05
N THR A 150 20.03 -12.06 -4.22
CA THR A 150 20.74 -13.33 -4.38
C THR A 150 20.26 -14.14 -5.60
N ASN A 151 18.97 -14.06 -5.95
CA ASN A 151 18.43 -14.70 -7.14
C ASN A 151 18.79 -13.93 -8.41
N ILE A 152 18.88 -12.61 -8.33
CA ILE A 152 19.32 -11.70 -9.40
C ILE A 152 20.79 -11.97 -9.76
N SER A 153 21.65 -12.21 -8.76
CA SER A 153 23.08 -12.45 -8.99
C SER A 153 23.41 -13.85 -9.56
N LYS A 154 22.41 -14.73 -9.75
CA LYS A 154 22.64 -16.08 -10.26
C LYS A 154 22.59 -16.10 -11.80
N PRO A 155 23.65 -16.56 -12.48
CA PRO A 155 23.79 -16.46 -13.94
C PRO A 155 22.78 -17.27 -14.77
N ASN A 156 22.01 -18.19 -14.15
CA ASN A 156 21.05 -19.06 -14.85
C ASN A 156 19.57 -18.66 -14.67
N LYS A 157 19.25 -17.55 -13.99
CA LYS A 157 17.85 -17.11 -13.82
C LYS A 157 17.57 -15.84 -14.62
N ASN A 158 16.96 -16.01 -15.79
CA ASN A 158 16.46 -14.95 -16.70
C ASN A 158 15.26 -14.16 -16.13
N ILE A 159 15.26 -13.80 -14.84
CA ILE A 159 14.18 -13.03 -14.21
C ILE A 159 14.01 -11.65 -14.90
N PHE A 160 15.10 -11.05 -15.41
CA PHE A 160 15.08 -9.71 -16.02
C PHE A 160 14.73 -9.70 -17.51
N GLU A 161 15.02 -10.78 -18.24
CA GLU A 161 14.75 -10.83 -19.68
C GLU A 161 13.24 -10.84 -19.96
N HIS A 162 12.44 -11.38 -19.04
CA HIS A 162 10.99 -11.50 -19.20
C HIS A 162 10.17 -10.43 -18.45
N SER A 163 10.81 -9.53 -17.69
CA SER A 163 10.09 -8.71 -16.70
C SER A 163 10.81 -7.39 -16.38
N GLN A 164 11.14 -6.60 -17.42
CA GLN A 164 11.82 -5.30 -17.26
C GLN A 164 11.05 -4.32 -16.36
N ILE A 165 9.71 -4.36 -16.40
CA ILE A 165 8.85 -3.44 -15.65
C ILE A 165 8.93 -3.74 -14.14
N GLU A 166 8.77 -5.00 -13.77
CA GLU A 166 8.84 -5.48 -12.39
C GLU A 166 10.24 -5.24 -11.83
N SER A 167 11.27 -5.55 -12.60
CA SER A 167 12.67 -5.26 -12.28
C SER A 167 12.90 -3.80 -11.94
N LYS A 168 12.36 -2.89 -12.77
CA LYS A 168 12.43 -1.44 -12.52
C LYS A 168 11.69 -1.03 -11.25
N ASN A 169 10.54 -1.65 -10.96
CA ASN A 169 9.77 -1.35 -9.75
C ASN A 169 10.46 -1.90 -8.49
N PHE A 170 11.11 -3.07 -8.57
CA PHE A 170 11.98 -3.59 -7.52
C PHE A 170 13.14 -2.63 -7.23
N MET A 171 13.86 -2.15 -8.25
CA MET A 171 14.96 -1.20 -8.05
C MET A 171 14.49 0.12 -7.44
N ARG A 172 13.28 0.59 -7.78
CA ARG A 172 12.68 1.77 -7.13
C ARG A 172 12.41 1.54 -5.66
N LEU A 173 11.85 0.38 -5.30
CA LEU A 173 11.65 -0.01 -3.91
C LEU A 173 12.98 -0.09 -3.16
N PHE A 174 14.00 -0.70 -3.76
CA PHE A 174 15.33 -0.80 -3.16
C PHE A 174 15.97 0.58 -2.95
N SER A 175 15.82 1.52 -3.89
CA SER A 175 16.27 2.91 -3.68
C SER A 175 15.53 3.59 -2.53
N ILE A 176 14.23 3.37 -2.36
CA ILE A 176 13.49 3.92 -1.20
C ILE A 176 14.05 3.38 0.12
N TYR A 177 14.40 2.09 0.13
CA TYR A 177 15.05 1.44 1.27
C TYR A 177 16.39 2.10 1.61
N ILE A 178 17.27 2.29 0.62
CA ILE A 178 18.57 2.94 0.84
C ILE A 178 18.40 4.36 1.36
N ASP A 179 17.57 5.17 0.72
CA ASP A 179 17.32 6.56 1.14
C ASP A 179 16.80 6.62 2.60
N HIS A 180 15.98 5.64 3.01
CA HIS A 180 15.50 5.55 4.39
C HIS A 180 16.61 5.20 5.38
N GLN A 181 17.47 4.22 5.05
CA GLN A 181 18.60 3.85 5.90
C GLN A 181 19.59 5.02 6.09
N GLU A 182 19.87 5.78 5.03
CA GLU A 182 20.71 6.97 5.12
C GLU A 182 20.14 8.02 6.09
N ARG A 183 18.82 8.24 6.07
CA ARG A 183 18.16 9.16 7.02
C ARG A 183 18.19 8.65 8.46
N LEU A 184 18.03 7.35 8.69
CA LEU A 184 18.17 6.77 10.04
C LEU A 184 19.58 6.99 10.58
N ASN A 185 20.60 6.69 9.77
CA ASN A 185 21.99 6.86 10.17
C ASN A 185 22.29 8.33 10.49
N ASN A 186 21.82 9.26 9.67
CA ASN A 186 21.99 10.70 9.93
C ASN A 186 21.30 11.17 11.22
N LYS A 187 20.10 10.65 11.52
CA LYS A 187 19.38 10.93 12.78
C LYS A 187 20.17 10.42 13.99
N ASN A 188 20.75 9.23 13.91
CA ASN A 188 21.53 8.65 15.00
C ASN A 188 22.84 9.40 15.23
N ILE A 189 23.56 9.77 14.16
CA ILE A 189 24.78 10.59 14.25
C ILE A 189 24.47 11.94 14.91
N SER A 190 23.38 12.60 14.53
CA SER A 190 22.99 13.87 15.15
C SER A 190 22.59 13.79 16.63
N HIS A 191 22.32 12.59 17.14
CA HIS A 191 22.01 12.36 18.55
C HIS A 191 23.24 12.02 19.40
N ASP A 192 24.29 11.44 18.79
CA ASP A 192 25.55 11.11 19.49
C ASP A 192 26.50 12.33 19.63
N ASP A 193 26.26 13.43 18.89
CA ASP A 193 27.02 14.69 18.96
C ASP A 193 26.45 15.72 19.99
N THR A 194 25.50 15.30 20.85
CA THR A 194 24.93 16.11 21.96
C THR A 194 25.10 15.43 23.30
#